data_AF-A0A357I0F6-F1
#
_entry.id   AF-A0A357I0F6-F1
#
_cell.length_a   1.000
_cell.length_b   1.000
_cell.length_c   1.000
_cell.angle_alpha   90.00
_cell.angle_beta   90.00
_cell.angle_gamma   90.00
#
_symmetry.space_group_name_H-M   'P 1'
#
loop_
_entity.id
_entity.type
_entity.pdbx_description
1 polymer ?
#
loop_
_entity_poly.entity_id
_entity_poly.type
_entity_poly.pdbx_seq_one_letter_code
_entity_poly.pdbx_strand_id
1 'polypeptide(L)'
;PELPAIVRRCCAIKAQVVADDEKETAAAGGRALLNLGHTFAHAIENVAGYGQYLHGEAVAIGLSLATQLSVELGQIPHSDILRAERVIQQFELPTRLSQALPISALMTAMQRDKKNRSGRLRFVTMTALGTAVTSDGIDSALIEKLWRDAGAE
;
A
#
# COMPACT_ATOMS: atom_id res chain seq x y z
N PRO A 1 -28.24 5.36 2.26
CA PRO A 1 -28.49 4.63 3.53
C PRO A 1 -27.23 3.95 4.12
N GLU A 2 -26.28 3.52 3.29
CA GLU A 2 -25.10 2.74 3.75
C GLU A 2 -23.89 3.58 4.19
N LEU A 3 -23.71 4.80 3.65
CA LEU A 3 -22.53 5.63 3.95
C LEU A 3 -22.29 5.87 5.46
N PRO A 4 -23.31 6.20 6.29
CA PRO A 4 -23.10 6.34 7.73
C PRO A 4 -22.64 5.04 8.41
N ALA A 5 -23.10 3.88 7.94
CA ALA A 5 -22.69 2.59 8.48
C ALA A 5 -21.23 2.27 8.10
N ILE A 6 -20.83 2.57 6.85
CA ILE A 6 -19.45 2.44 6.37
C ILE A 6 -18.52 3.33 7.20
N VAL A 7 -18.85 4.63 7.34
CA VAL A 7 -18.06 5.58 8.13
C VAL A 7 -17.93 5.10 9.58
N ARG A 8 -19.03 4.68 10.22
CA ARG A 8 -19.01 4.12 11.58
C ARG A 8 -18.08 2.92 11.69
N ARG A 9 -18.13 2.00 10.73
CA ARG A 9 -17.29 0.80 10.73
C ARG A 9 -15.81 1.14 10.56
N CYS A 10 -15.48 2.05 9.64
CA CYS A 10 -14.10 2.53 9.44
C CYS A 10 -13.55 3.21 10.71
N CYS A 11 -14.33 4.09 11.34
CA CYS A 11 -13.95 4.73 12.60
C CYS A 11 -13.70 3.69 13.71
N ALA A 12 -14.59 2.70 13.86
CA ALA A 12 -14.43 1.66 14.87
C ALA A 12 -13.16 0.82 14.66
N ILE A 13 -12.88 0.42 13.42
CA ILE A 13 -11.65 -0.34 13.08
C ILE A 13 -10.41 0.48 13.40
N LYS A 14 -10.34 1.74 12.95
CA LYS A 14 -9.19 2.61 13.19
C LYS A 14 -9.01 2.90 14.68
N ALA A 15 -10.09 3.15 15.40
CA ALA A 15 -10.05 3.39 16.85
C ALA A 15 -9.48 2.20 17.60
N GLN A 16 -9.89 0.96 17.25
CA GLN A 16 -9.33 -0.25 17.85
C GLN A 16 -7.82 -0.34 17.60
N VAL A 17 -7.39 -0.25 16.34
CA VAL A 17 -5.97 -0.34 15.98
C VAL A 17 -5.12 0.74 16.64
N VAL A 18 -5.63 1.97 16.76
CA VAL A 18 -4.93 3.08 17.43
C VAL A 18 -4.93 2.91 18.94
N ALA A 19 -6.00 2.39 19.55
CA ALA A 19 -6.03 2.13 20.99
C ALA A 19 -5.01 1.04 21.39
N ASP A 20 -4.82 0.03 20.54
CA ASP A 20 -3.89 -1.07 20.78
C ASP A 20 -2.40 -0.66 20.62
N ASP A 21 -2.10 0.40 19.86
CA ASP A 21 -0.73 0.88 19.63
C ASP A 21 -0.68 2.38 19.25
N GLU A 22 -1.10 3.24 20.19
CA GLU A 22 -1.30 4.68 19.94
C GLU A 22 -0.06 5.37 19.37
N LYS A 23 1.11 5.05 19.92
CA LYS A 23 2.38 5.69 19.57
C LYS A 23 3.15 4.99 18.45
N GLU A 24 2.55 3.99 17.81
CA GLU A 24 3.18 3.16 16.78
C GLU A 24 4.56 2.63 17.22
N THR A 25 4.58 2.03 18.42
CA THR A 25 5.79 1.51 19.07
C THR A 25 5.94 0.01 18.88
N ALA A 26 4.93 -0.67 18.35
CA ALA A 26 5.00 -2.08 18.04
C ALA A 26 6.15 -2.37 17.06
N ALA A 27 6.98 -3.37 17.39
CA ALA A 27 8.11 -3.76 16.54
C ALA A 27 7.67 -4.36 15.20
N ALA A 28 6.49 -4.98 15.17
CA ALA A 28 5.82 -5.54 13.98
C ALA A 28 4.30 -5.44 14.16
N GLY A 29 3.57 -5.28 13.06
CA GLY A 29 2.11 -5.09 13.10
C GLY A 29 1.70 -3.76 13.74
N GLY A 30 0.71 -3.80 14.64
CA GLY A 30 0.23 -2.63 15.38
C GLY A 30 -0.37 -1.54 14.49
N ARG A 31 -0.18 -0.28 14.87
CA ARG A 31 -0.74 0.87 14.14
C ARG A 31 -0.16 1.02 12.73
N ALA A 32 1.04 0.50 12.49
CA ALA A 32 1.69 0.52 11.18
C ALA A 32 0.89 -0.24 10.10
N LEU A 33 0.01 -1.17 10.48
CA LEU A 33 -0.85 -1.92 9.54
C LEU A 33 -1.83 -1.02 8.77
N LEU A 34 -2.17 0.17 9.30
CA LEU A 34 -2.99 1.15 8.60
C LEU A 34 -2.30 1.70 7.34
N ASN A 35 -0.99 1.50 7.21
CA ASN A 35 -0.19 1.96 6.08
C ASN A 35 -0.14 0.95 4.93
N LEU A 36 -1.09 0.00 4.85
CA LEU A 36 -1.25 -0.87 3.68
C LEU A 36 -1.35 -0.02 2.40
N GLY A 37 -0.49 -0.30 1.41
CA GLY A 37 -0.37 0.46 0.17
C GLY A 37 0.36 1.81 0.26
N HIS A 38 0.57 2.38 1.46
CA HIS A 38 1.06 3.76 1.58
C HIS A 38 2.53 3.93 1.17
N THR A 39 3.36 2.89 1.30
CA THR A 39 4.76 2.96 0.80
C THR A 39 4.82 3.19 -0.71
N PHE A 40 3.89 2.59 -1.48
CA PHE A 40 3.75 2.85 -2.90
C PHE A 40 3.07 4.21 -3.15
N ALA A 41 2.00 4.51 -2.41
CA ALA A 41 1.24 5.75 -2.57
C ALA A 41 2.11 7.00 -2.40
N HIS A 42 2.88 7.08 -1.32
CA HIS A 42 3.79 8.20 -1.06
C HIS A 42 4.86 8.33 -2.15
N ALA A 43 5.33 7.21 -2.72
CA ALA A 43 6.28 7.26 -3.83
C ALA A 43 5.63 7.88 -5.08
N ILE A 44 4.40 7.49 -5.40
CA ILE A 44 3.62 8.06 -6.52
C ILE A 44 3.40 9.55 -6.31
N GLU A 45 2.89 9.95 -5.15
CA GLU A 45 2.60 11.36 -4.82
C GLU A 45 3.86 12.24 -4.92
N ASN A 46 4.99 11.74 -4.42
CA ASN A 46 6.26 12.47 -4.44
C ASN A 46 6.86 12.60 -5.85
N VAL A 47 6.69 11.59 -6.71
CA VAL A 47 7.32 11.55 -8.04
C VAL A 47 6.43 12.20 -9.11
N ALA A 48 5.12 11.97 -9.06
CA ALA A 48 4.18 12.54 -10.02
C ALA A 48 4.04 14.06 -9.87
N GLY A 49 4.31 14.58 -8.67
CA GLY A 49 4.14 16.00 -8.35
C GLY A 49 2.73 16.36 -7.93
N TYR A 50 2.58 17.55 -7.34
CA TYR A 50 1.35 17.98 -6.68
C TYR A 50 0.16 18.05 -7.65
N GLY A 51 -0.93 17.38 -7.30
CA GLY A 51 -2.20 17.43 -8.03
C GLY A 51 -2.34 16.46 -9.21
N GLN A 52 -1.34 15.65 -9.51
CA GLN A 52 -1.45 14.62 -10.58
C GLN A 52 -2.22 13.37 -10.13
N TYR A 53 -2.06 12.99 -8.87
CA TYR A 53 -2.88 11.97 -8.22
C TYR A 53 -3.48 12.57 -6.95
N LEU A 54 -4.75 12.30 -6.70
CA LEU A 54 -5.34 12.45 -5.38
C LEU A 54 -4.76 11.37 -4.46
N HIS A 55 -4.69 11.67 -3.16
CA HIS A 55 -4.17 10.71 -2.18
C HIS A 55 -4.90 9.35 -2.24
N GLY A 56 -6.22 9.37 -2.38
CA GLY A 56 -7.03 8.15 -2.50
C GLY A 56 -6.70 7.33 -3.75
N GLU A 57 -6.35 7.98 -4.86
CA GLU A 57 -5.95 7.31 -6.11
C GLU A 57 -4.57 6.68 -5.98
N ALA A 58 -3.61 7.39 -5.40
CA ALA A 58 -2.27 6.85 -5.12
C ALA A 58 -2.34 5.67 -4.14
N VAL A 59 -3.18 5.76 -3.09
CA VAL A 59 -3.43 4.66 -2.16
C VAL A 59 -4.10 3.49 -2.86
N ALA A 60 -5.06 3.70 -3.76
CA ALA A 60 -5.70 2.63 -4.52
C ALA A 60 -4.70 1.82 -5.38
N ILE A 61 -3.81 2.51 -6.09
CA ILE A 61 -2.71 1.87 -6.84
C ILE A 61 -1.78 1.13 -5.87
N GLY A 62 -1.46 1.77 -4.73
CA GLY A 62 -0.66 1.16 -3.68
C GLY A 62 -1.28 -0.09 -3.06
N LEU A 63 -2.61 -0.16 -2.91
CA LEU A 63 -3.33 -1.35 -2.45
C LEU A 63 -3.22 -2.49 -3.48
N SER A 64 -3.35 -2.18 -4.77
CA SER A 64 -3.13 -3.17 -5.85
C SER A 64 -1.70 -3.73 -5.77
N LEU A 65 -0.69 -2.85 -5.71
CA LEU A 65 0.72 -3.22 -5.62
C LEU A 65 1.04 -4.02 -4.34
N ALA A 66 0.49 -3.64 -3.19
CA ALA A 66 0.68 -4.39 -1.94
C ALA A 66 0.01 -5.79 -2.00
N THR A 67 -1.11 -5.92 -2.71
CA THR A 67 -1.78 -7.21 -2.94
C THR A 67 -0.93 -8.10 -3.85
N GLN A 68 -0.43 -7.56 -4.96
CA GLN A 68 0.47 -8.28 -5.87
C GLN A 68 1.76 -8.70 -5.16
N LEU A 69 2.36 -7.82 -4.37
CA LEU A 69 3.52 -8.14 -3.53
C LEU A 69 3.22 -9.30 -2.58
N SER A 70 2.04 -9.30 -1.94
CA SER A 70 1.64 -10.38 -1.03
C SER A 70 1.51 -11.74 -1.77
N VAL A 71 1.06 -11.73 -3.03
CA VAL A 71 1.04 -12.94 -3.88
C VAL A 71 2.44 -13.39 -4.26
N GLU A 72 3.31 -12.48 -4.69
CA GLU A 72 4.69 -12.79 -5.07
C GLU A 72 5.52 -13.33 -3.90
N LEU A 73 5.18 -12.92 -2.66
CA LEU A 73 5.75 -13.48 -1.44
C LEU A 73 5.12 -14.83 -1.01
N GLY A 74 4.16 -15.36 -1.78
CA GLY A 74 3.45 -16.60 -1.48
C GLY A 74 2.52 -16.52 -0.26
N GLN A 75 2.14 -15.32 0.17
CA GLN A 75 1.36 -15.10 1.40
C GLN A 75 -0.15 -15.20 1.19
N ILE A 76 -0.63 -14.90 -0.02
CA ILE A 76 -2.04 -15.03 -0.43
C ILE A 76 -2.13 -15.62 -1.86
N PRO A 77 -3.26 -16.25 -2.24
CA PRO A 77 -3.43 -16.81 -3.58
C PRO A 77 -3.59 -15.71 -4.64
N HIS A 78 -3.16 -16.01 -5.87
CA HIS A 78 -3.30 -15.10 -7.02
C HIS A 78 -4.74 -14.64 -7.27
N SER A 79 -5.75 -15.44 -6.92
CA SER A 79 -7.17 -15.08 -7.03
C SER A 79 -7.55 -13.84 -6.21
N ASP A 80 -6.80 -13.51 -5.15
CA ASP A 80 -7.09 -12.35 -4.31
C ASP A 80 -6.71 -11.03 -4.98
N ILE A 81 -5.80 -11.02 -5.98
CA ILE A 81 -5.53 -9.83 -6.81
C ILE A 81 -6.83 -9.37 -7.49
N LEU A 82 -7.51 -10.29 -8.19
CA LEU A 82 -8.75 -9.97 -8.90
C LEU A 82 -9.87 -9.50 -7.95
N ARG A 83 -9.90 -10.01 -6.72
CA ARG A 83 -10.88 -9.59 -5.71
C ARG A 83 -10.59 -8.17 -5.22
N ALA A 84 -9.33 -7.86 -4.91
CA ALA A 84 -8.92 -6.54 -4.46
C ALA A 84 -9.14 -5.49 -5.56
N GLU A 85 -8.67 -5.78 -6.79
CA GLU A 85 -8.85 -4.87 -7.93
C GLU A 85 -10.32 -4.63 -8.26
N ARG A 86 -11.17 -5.66 -8.21
CA ARG A 86 -12.61 -5.50 -8.43
C ARG A 86 -13.25 -4.54 -7.44
N VAL A 87 -12.90 -4.61 -6.16
CA VAL A 87 -13.43 -3.69 -5.15
C VAL A 87 -12.95 -2.27 -5.41
N ILE A 88 -11.67 -2.08 -5.73
CA ILE A 88 -11.11 -0.75 -6.04
C ILE A 88 -11.82 -0.14 -7.26
N GLN A 89 -11.96 -0.91 -8.34
CA GLN A 89 -12.59 -0.46 -9.59
C GLN A 89 -14.09 -0.20 -9.46
N GLN A 90 -14.79 -0.86 -8.53
CA GLN A 90 -16.20 -0.56 -8.22
C GLN A 90 -16.40 0.88 -7.71
N PHE A 91 -15.36 1.51 -7.18
CA PHE A 91 -15.36 2.92 -6.77
C PHE A 91 -14.66 3.84 -7.78
N GLU A 92 -14.47 3.38 -9.03
CA GLU A 92 -13.84 4.14 -10.12
C GLU A 92 -12.41 4.60 -9.81
N LEU A 93 -11.72 3.89 -8.90
CA LEU A 93 -10.35 4.18 -8.52
C LEU A 93 -9.33 3.41 -9.39
N PRO A 94 -8.15 3.98 -9.66
CA PRO A 94 -7.13 3.35 -10.47
C PRO A 94 -6.42 2.20 -9.71
N THR A 95 -6.06 1.15 -10.44
CA THR A 95 -5.20 0.04 -9.96
C THR A 95 -3.81 0.05 -10.60
N ARG A 96 -3.57 0.98 -11.53
CA ARG A 96 -2.33 1.16 -12.31
C ARG A 96 -2.04 2.66 -12.46
N LEU A 97 -0.79 3.00 -12.77
CA LEU A 97 -0.41 4.39 -13.04
C LEU A 97 -1.12 4.92 -14.29
N SER A 98 -1.68 6.12 -14.21
CA SER A 98 -2.28 6.84 -15.33
C SER A 98 -1.25 7.46 -16.28
N GLN A 99 -0.03 7.69 -15.79
CA GLN A 99 1.12 8.18 -16.54
C GLN A 99 2.37 7.40 -16.14
N ALA A 100 3.26 7.16 -17.10
CA ALA A 100 4.53 6.52 -16.82
C ALA A 100 5.37 7.40 -15.88
N LEU A 101 5.84 6.81 -14.78
CA LEU A 101 6.73 7.46 -13.82
C LEU A 101 8.07 6.72 -13.82
N PRO A 102 9.20 7.43 -13.67
CA PRO A 102 10.51 6.77 -13.65
C PRO A 102 10.65 5.84 -12.43
N ILE A 103 10.92 4.55 -12.67
CA ILE A 103 11.12 3.53 -11.63
C ILE A 103 12.24 3.96 -10.69
N SER A 104 13.33 4.49 -11.22
CA SER A 104 14.46 4.99 -10.43
C SER A 104 14.04 6.09 -9.44
N ALA A 105 13.14 6.98 -9.84
CA ALA A 105 12.59 8.03 -8.98
C ALA A 105 11.64 7.45 -7.92
N LEU A 106 10.77 6.51 -8.30
CA LEU A 106 9.85 5.82 -7.38
C LEU A 106 10.62 5.04 -6.31
N MET A 107 11.63 4.28 -6.70
CA MET A 107 12.52 3.55 -5.79
C MET A 107 13.27 4.50 -4.85
N THR A 108 13.77 5.63 -5.37
CA THR A 108 14.41 6.66 -4.55
C THR A 108 13.45 7.29 -3.54
N ALA A 109 12.20 7.57 -3.96
CA ALA A 109 11.18 8.14 -3.10
C ALA A 109 10.81 7.19 -1.93
N MET A 110 10.67 5.90 -2.20
CA MET A 110 10.42 4.88 -1.16
C MET A 110 11.51 4.82 -0.08
N GLN A 111 12.78 5.05 -0.46
CA GLN A 111 13.90 5.03 0.48
C GLN A 111 13.94 6.29 1.36
N ARG A 112 13.55 7.46 0.83
CA ARG A 112 13.61 8.75 1.55
C ARG A 112 12.61 8.84 2.70
N ASP A 113 11.43 8.23 2.55
CA ASP A 113 10.37 8.19 3.56
C ASP A 113 10.84 7.55 4.89
N LYS A 114 11.98 6.85 4.90
CA LYS A 114 12.41 5.99 6.03
C LYS A 114 13.80 6.26 6.60
N LYS A 115 14.37 7.45 6.41
CA LYS A 115 15.61 7.86 7.12
C LYS A 115 15.53 7.77 8.67
N ASN A 116 14.35 7.47 9.25
CA ASN A 116 14.13 7.38 10.70
C ASN A 116 14.01 5.94 11.28
N ARG A 117 13.98 4.86 10.49
CA ARG A 117 13.84 3.48 11.03
C ARG A 117 14.80 2.50 10.32
N SER A 118 15.99 2.31 10.90
CA SER A 118 16.93 1.20 10.67
C SER A 118 17.36 0.86 9.23
N GLY A 119 17.11 1.73 8.25
CA GLY A 119 17.64 1.61 6.88
C GLY A 119 17.05 0.50 6.01
N ARG A 120 16.06 -0.26 6.49
CA ARG A 120 15.40 -1.34 5.72
C ARG A 120 13.99 -0.92 5.30
N LEU A 121 13.67 -1.14 4.03
CA LEU A 121 12.33 -0.87 3.49
C LEU A 121 11.35 -1.92 4.04
N ARG A 122 10.41 -1.45 4.86
CA ARG A 122 9.32 -2.26 5.41
C ARG A 122 8.03 -2.02 4.62
N PHE A 123 7.38 -3.07 4.18
CA PHE A 123 6.05 -2.99 3.56
C PHE A 123 5.00 -3.48 4.54
N VAL A 124 3.75 -3.09 4.31
CA VAL A 124 2.60 -3.78 4.88
C VAL A 124 2.07 -4.67 3.76
N THR A 125 2.00 -5.97 4.02
CA THR A 125 1.50 -7.00 3.11
C THR A 125 0.36 -7.77 3.79
N MET A 126 -0.17 -8.81 3.16
CA MET A 126 -1.30 -9.59 3.67
C MET A 126 -0.96 -11.07 3.70
N THR A 127 -1.41 -11.78 4.74
CA THR A 127 -1.42 -13.25 4.83
C THR A 127 -2.81 -13.84 4.57
N ALA A 128 -3.82 -12.98 4.52
CA ALA A 128 -5.16 -13.25 4.02
C ALA A 128 -5.84 -11.89 3.74
N LEU A 129 -6.85 -11.84 2.87
CA LEU A 129 -7.68 -10.63 2.80
C LEU A 129 -8.34 -10.34 4.16
N GLY A 130 -8.09 -9.14 4.68
CA GLY A 130 -8.50 -8.73 6.03
C GLY A 130 -7.46 -9.02 7.13
N THR A 131 -6.30 -9.60 6.80
CA THR A 131 -5.20 -9.84 7.74
C THR A 131 -3.89 -9.31 7.18
N ALA A 132 -3.45 -8.15 7.68
CA ALA A 132 -2.22 -7.50 7.27
C ALA A 132 -1.06 -7.81 8.23
N VAL A 133 0.16 -7.80 7.69
CA VAL A 133 1.42 -7.99 8.42
C VAL A 133 2.45 -6.98 7.94
N THR A 134 3.44 -6.68 8.77
CA THR A 134 4.62 -5.93 8.34
C THR A 134 5.68 -6.88 7.81
N SER A 135 6.18 -6.64 6.60
CA SER A 135 7.20 -7.45 5.92
C SER A 135 8.43 -6.59 5.62
N ASP A 136 9.63 -7.11 5.81
CA ASP A 136 10.89 -6.45 5.43
C ASP A 136 11.84 -7.44 4.74
N GLY A 137 13.00 -6.95 4.27
CA GLY A 137 13.97 -7.78 3.55
C GLY A 137 13.51 -8.22 2.16
N ILE A 138 12.57 -7.50 1.56
CA ILE A 138 12.06 -7.78 0.21
C ILE A 138 13.09 -7.34 -0.82
N ASP A 139 13.35 -8.20 -1.81
CA ASP A 139 14.26 -7.93 -2.92
C ASP A 139 13.79 -6.72 -3.74
N SER A 140 14.69 -5.76 -3.98
CA SER A 140 14.39 -4.58 -4.79
C SER A 140 14.03 -4.95 -6.22
N ALA A 141 14.59 -6.03 -6.78
CA ALA A 141 14.26 -6.48 -8.13
C ALA A 141 12.77 -6.87 -8.26
N LEU A 142 12.19 -7.45 -7.20
CA LEU A 142 10.76 -7.73 -7.16
C LEU A 142 9.93 -6.44 -7.13
N ILE A 143 10.34 -5.44 -6.35
CA ILE A 143 9.65 -4.15 -6.31
C ILE A 143 9.72 -3.43 -7.67
N GLU A 144 10.87 -3.46 -8.35
CA GLU A 144 11.01 -2.91 -9.70
C GLU A 144 10.16 -3.64 -10.74
N LYS A 145 10.01 -4.98 -10.62
CA LYS A 145 9.06 -5.74 -11.44
C LYS A 145 7.63 -5.24 -11.21
N LEU A 146 7.19 -5.11 -9.96
CA LEU A 146 5.84 -4.64 -9.63
C LEU A 146 5.58 -3.23 -10.17
N TRP A 147 6.57 -2.33 -10.12
CA TRP A 147 6.44 -1.01 -10.72
C TRP A 147 6.26 -1.06 -12.24
N ARG A 148 7.04 -1.89 -12.94
CA ARG A 148 6.84 -2.14 -14.39
C ARG A 148 5.45 -2.68 -14.68
N ASP A 149 5.03 -3.68 -13.91
CA ASP A 149 3.71 -4.30 -14.05
C ASP A 149 2.58 -3.28 -13.81
N ALA A 150 2.82 -2.22 -13.03
CA ALA A 150 1.87 -1.13 -12.79
C ALA A 150 1.97 0.05 -13.79
N GLY A 151 2.88 0.01 -14.76
CA GLY A 151 3.00 1.01 -15.82
C GLY A 151 4.11 2.06 -15.62
N ALA A 152 5.07 1.83 -14.72
CA ALA A 152 6.25 2.66 -14.58
C ALA A 152 7.34 2.29 -15.61
N GLU A 153 8.29 3.20 -15.87
CA GLU A 153 9.38 3.03 -16.86
C GLU A 153 10.79 3.26 -16.29
#